data_AF-A0A8W8MW64-F1
#
_entry.id   AF-A0A8W8MW64-F1
#
_cell.length_a   1.000
_cell.length_b   1.000
_cell.length_c   1.000
_cell.angle_alpha   90.00
_cell.angle_beta   90.00
_cell.angle_gamma   90.00
#
_symmetry.space_group_name_H-M   'P 1'
#
loop_
_entity.id
_entity.type
_entity.pdbx_description
1 polymer ?
#
loop_
_entity_poly.entity_id
_entity_poly.type
_entity_poly.pdbx_seq_one_letter_code
_entity_poly.pdbx_strand_id
1 'polypeptide(L)'
;MNGVLCILLGSLCLLQAHAANLDAVLCGPVCMIWCPFGNVMDERGCPTCRCRSEHTTTTEAPVSTGTPKVCAGVMCDIYCPQGHTLVDGCPVCACKTDDGWVG
;
A
#
# COMPACT_ATOMS: atom_id res chain seq x y z
N MET A 1 35.35 35.14 -29.64
CA MET A 1 34.27 35.37 -28.65
C MET A 1 33.44 34.12 -28.32
N ASN A 2 33.60 32.99 -29.03
CA ASN A 2 32.77 31.78 -28.82
C ASN A 2 33.24 30.87 -27.66
N GLY A 3 34.51 30.95 -27.25
CA GLY A 3 35.05 30.11 -26.17
C GLY A 3 34.56 30.50 -24.78
N VAL A 4 34.35 31.78 -24.53
CA VAL A 4 33.88 32.29 -23.23
C VAL A 4 32.43 31.85 -22.96
N LEU A 5 31.60 31.76 -24.00
CA LEU A 5 30.22 31.32 -23.89
C LEU A 5 30.11 29.84 -23.48
N CYS A 6 30.96 28.96 -24.02
CA CYS A 6 30.98 27.55 -23.62
C CYS A 6 31.43 27.36 -22.16
N ILE A 7 32.39 28.17 -21.70
CA ILE A 7 32.87 28.10 -20.31
C ILE A 7 31.76 28.52 -19.35
N LEU A 8 31.04 29.62 -19.65
CA LEU A 8 29.94 30.11 -18.81
C LEU A 8 28.76 29.11 -18.76
N LEU A 9 28.39 28.51 -19.89
CA LEU A 9 27.33 27.49 -19.94
C LEU A 9 27.74 26.20 -19.20
N GLY A 10 29.02 25.79 -19.31
CA GLY A 10 29.55 24.65 -18.57
C GLY A 10 29.56 24.87 -17.06
N SER A 11 29.98 26.04 -16.59
CA SER A 11 29.97 26.38 -15.16
C SER A 11 28.56 26.47 -14.58
N LEU A 12 27.59 27.00 -15.33
CA LEU A 12 26.18 27.05 -14.90
C LEU A 12 25.57 25.64 -14.75
N CYS A 13 25.93 24.73 -15.66
CA CYS A 13 25.50 23.34 -15.64
C CYS A 13 26.11 22.57 -14.44
N LEU A 14 27.39 22.83 -14.12
CA LEU A 14 28.05 22.24 -12.96
C LEU A 14 27.46 22.74 -11.62
N LEU A 15 27.01 24.00 -11.54
CA LEU A 15 26.32 24.50 -10.34
C LEU A 15 24.94 23.84 -10.13
N GLN A 16 24.25 23.44 -11.20
CA GLN A 16 22.95 22.78 -11.12
C GLN A 16 23.05 21.28 -10.76
N ALA A 17 24.19 20.63 -11.02
CA ALA A 17 24.39 19.22 -10.74
C ALA A 17 24.53 18.89 -9.23
N HIS A 18 24.86 19.87 -8.39
CA HIS A 18 25.08 19.66 -6.95
C HIS A 18 23.82 19.88 -6.09
N ALA A 19 22.70 20.29 -6.69
CA ALA A 19 21.43 20.50 -5.98
C ALA A 19 20.54 19.24 -5.95
N ALA A 20 21.00 18.12 -6.51
CA ALA A 20 20.31 16.85 -6.36
C ALA A 20 20.80 16.18 -5.07
N ASN A 21 19.93 16.12 -4.05
CA ASN A 21 20.03 15.22 -2.90
C ASN A 21 20.69 15.77 -1.62
N LEU A 22 20.21 16.93 -1.15
CA LEU A 22 20.31 17.34 0.27
C LEU A 22 18.96 17.17 1.00
N ASP A 23 18.15 16.20 0.61
CA ASP A 23 16.84 15.91 1.22
C ASP A 23 16.81 14.47 1.77
N ALA A 24 17.89 14.06 2.44
CA ALA A 24 17.81 12.90 3.30
C ALA A 24 16.82 13.22 4.43
N VAL A 25 15.55 12.83 4.26
CA VAL A 25 14.49 13.06 5.26
C VAL A 25 14.90 12.36 6.55
N LEU A 26 15.33 13.13 7.53
CA LEU A 26 15.67 12.60 8.85
C LEU A 26 14.37 12.30 9.60
N CYS A 27 14.07 11.02 9.77
CA CYS A 27 12.91 10.57 10.53
C CYS A 27 13.21 10.49 12.04
N GLY A 28 12.17 10.71 12.84
CA GLY A 28 12.22 10.56 14.30
C GLY A 28 12.10 9.10 14.75
N PRO A 29 12.17 8.84 16.07
CA PRO A 29 12.01 7.51 16.64
C PRO A 29 10.59 6.95 16.37
N VAL A 30 10.51 5.63 16.20
CA VAL A 30 9.26 4.88 16.00
C VAL A 30 9.05 3.92 17.18
N CYS A 31 7.80 3.63 17.55
CA CYS A 31 7.47 2.64 18.57
C CYS A 31 8.03 1.25 18.25
N MET A 32 8.36 0.47 19.28
CA MET A 32 8.85 -0.92 19.13
C MET A 32 7.70 -1.93 18.96
N ILE A 33 6.84 -1.72 17.96
CA ILE A 33 5.77 -2.64 17.59
C ILE A 33 6.18 -3.49 16.39
N TRP A 34 5.80 -4.77 16.40
CA TRP A 34 5.96 -5.63 15.22
C TRP A 34 4.76 -5.47 14.29
N CYS A 35 5.00 -4.94 13.09
CA CYS A 35 3.99 -4.83 12.04
C CYS A 35 4.32 -5.84 10.93
N PRO A 36 3.53 -6.93 10.75
CA PRO A 36 3.82 -7.96 9.76
C PRO A 36 3.84 -7.42 8.32
N PHE A 37 3.04 -6.37 8.07
CA PHE A 37 2.98 -5.70 6.78
C PHE A 37 3.68 -4.34 6.75
N GLY A 38 4.45 -3.97 7.79
CA GLY A 38 5.15 -2.68 7.90
C GLY A 38 4.31 -1.51 8.45
N ASN A 39 4.96 -0.37 8.69
CA ASN A 39 4.34 0.84 9.23
C ASN A 39 3.67 1.69 8.13
N VAL A 40 2.66 2.46 8.52
CA VAL A 40 2.09 3.56 7.72
C VAL A 40 3.13 4.69 7.64
N MET A 41 3.32 5.29 6.47
CA MET A 41 4.23 6.42 6.27
C MET A 41 3.47 7.76 6.40
N ASP A 42 4.15 8.80 6.88
CA ASP A 42 3.67 10.19 6.82
C ASP A 42 3.91 10.81 5.42
N GLU A 43 3.48 12.06 5.24
CA GLU A 43 3.60 12.80 3.97
C GLU A 43 5.05 13.07 3.54
N ARG A 44 6.01 12.96 4.46
CA ARG A 44 7.44 13.11 4.19
C ARG A 44 8.12 11.76 3.94
N GLY A 45 7.36 10.66 4.01
CA GLY A 45 7.88 9.30 3.86
C GLY A 45 8.45 8.71 5.14
N CYS A 46 8.18 9.29 6.32
CA CYS A 46 8.66 8.74 7.59
C CYS A 46 7.70 7.70 8.18
N PRO A 47 8.22 6.61 8.77
CA PRO A 47 7.40 5.61 9.43
C PRO A 47 6.69 6.16 10.67
N THR A 48 5.41 5.84 10.80
CA THR A 48 4.59 6.19 11.97
C THR A 48 4.43 4.98 12.91
N CYS A 49 3.89 5.23 14.12
CA CYS A 49 3.55 4.19 15.10
C CYS A 49 2.19 3.50 14.78
N ARG A 50 1.96 3.11 13.53
CA ARG A 50 0.73 2.46 13.07
C ARG A 50 1.04 1.38 12.03
N CYS A 51 0.50 0.19 12.20
CA CYS A 51 0.67 -0.90 11.24
C CYS A 51 -0.27 -0.77 10.04
N ARG A 52 0.22 -1.17 8.86
CA ARG A 52 -0.62 -1.41 7.69
C ARG A 52 -1.47 -2.66 7.88
N SER A 53 -2.70 -2.67 7.35
CA SER A 53 -3.51 -3.89 7.24
C SER A 53 -3.23 -4.60 5.92
N GLU A 54 -3.51 -5.90 5.84
CA GLU A 54 -3.35 -6.70 4.60
C GLU A 54 -4.12 -6.14 3.39
N HIS A 55 -5.16 -5.35 3.64
CA HIS A 55 -5.99 -4.70 2.62
C HIS A 55 -5.57 -3.26 2.31
N THR A 56 -4.48 -2.76 2.90
CA THR A 56 -3.93 -1.44 2.54
C THR A 56 -3.05 -1.59 1.30
N THR A 57 -3.63 -2.08 0.20
CA THR A 57 -2.94 -2.13 -1.08
C THR A 57 -3.03 -0.75 -1.71
N THR A 58 -1.90 -0.04 -1.75
CA THR A 58 -1.69 1.13 -2.60
C THR A 58 -1.62 0.64 -4.04
N THR A 59 -2.77 0.27 -4.60
CA THR A 59 -2.95 0.08 -6.03
C THR A 59 -4.40 0.41 -6.31
N GLU A 60 -4.59 1.23 -7.33
CA GLU A 60 -5.83 1.87 -7.77
C GLU A 60 -6.94 0.87 -8.14
N ALA A 61 -7.42 0.11 -7.15
CA ALA A 61 -8.73 -0.53 -7.24
C ALA A 61 -9.79 0.55 -7.00
N PRO A 62 -10.91 0.54 -7.74
CA PRO A 62 -11.95 1.54 -7.56
C PRO A 62 -12.42 1.50 -6.12
N VAL A 63 -12.31 2.65 -5.45
CA VAL A 63 -12.86 2.91 -4.13
C VAL A 63 -14.36 2.65 -4.22
N SER A 64 -14.79 1.45 -3.83
CA SER A 64 -16.19 1.19 -3.53
C SER A 64 -16.54 2.17 -2.42
N THR A 65 -17.52 3.02 -2.67
CA THR A 65 -17.94 4.14 -1.83
C THR A 65 -18.61 3.68 -0.51
N GLY A 66 -18.43 2.42 -0.14
CA GLY A 66 -18.91 1.82 1.10
C GLY A 66 -17.80 1.71 2.14
N THR A 67 -18.17 1.81 3.40
CA THR A 67 -17.31 1.43 4.53
C THR A 67 -16.68 0.05 4.28
N PRO A 68 -15.36 -0.14 4.54
CA PRO A 68 -14.71 -1.43 4.39
C PRO A 68 -15.50 -2.52 5.11
N LYS A 69 -15.98 -3.51 4.36
CA LYS A 69 -16.75 -4.62 4.93
C LYS A 69 -15.80 -5.56 5.68
N VAL A 70 -15.84 -5.50 7.00
CA VAL A 70 -15.07 -6.41 7.87
C VAL A 70 -15.91 -7.66 8.10
N CYS A 71 -15.41 -8.81 7.67
CA CYS A 71 -16.04 -10.10 7.95
C CYS A 71 -15.45 -10.72 9.21
N ALA A 72 -16.30 -11.32 10.04
CA ALA A 72 -15.82 -12.23 11.06
C ALA A 72 -15.20 -13.45 10.35
N GLY A 73 -13.95 -13.79 10.66
CA GLY A 73 -13.33 -15.00 10.13
C GLY A 73 -14.17 -16.21 10.52
N VAL A 74 -14.64 -16.98 9.54
CA VAL A 74 -15.37 -18.23 9.78
C VAL A 74 -14.37 -19.38 9.80
N MET A 75 -14.34 -20.15 10.89
CA MET A 75 -13.51 -21.36 11.00
C MET A 75 -14.37 -22.58 10.68
N CYS A 76 -14.13 -23.21 9.53
CA CYS A 76 -14.73 -24.50 9.18
C CYS A 76 -13.78 -25.37 8.36
N ASP A 77 -13.93 -26.68 8.53
CA ASP A 77 -13.07 -27.71 7.93
C ASP A 77 -13.68 -28.27 6.62
N ILE A 78 -14.21 -27.39 5.76
CA ILE A 78 -14.77 -27.77 4.46
C ILE A 78 -13.91 -27.24 3.32
N TYR A 79 -13.61 -28.09 2.34
CA TYR A 79 -12.95 -27.69 1.10
C TYR A 79 -13.98 -27.45 0.01
N CYS A 80 -14.05 -26.23 -0.50
CA CYS A 80 -14.94 -25.87 -1.60
C CYS A 80 -14.13 -25.64 -2.90
N PRO A 81 -14.22 -26.52 -3.92
CA PRO A 81 -13.43 -26.38 -5.15
C PRO A 81 -13.77 -25.12 -5.95
N GLN A 82 -15.01 -24.63 -5.82
CA GLN A 82 -15.48 -23.38 -6.43
C GLN A 82 -15.46 -22.18 -5.46
N GLY A 83 -15.01 -22.39 -4.21
CA GLY A 83 -15.01 -21.39 -3.13
C GLY A 83 -16.29 -21.36 -2.29
N HIS A 84 -16.27 -20.52 -1.24
CA HIS A 84 -17.37 -20.36 -0.29
C HIS A 84 -18.50 -19.48 -0.82
N THR A 85 -19.72 -19.78 -0.37
CA THR A 85 -20.89 -18.92 -0.53
C THR A 85 -20.72 -17.65 0.29
N LEU A 86 -21.23 -16.53 -0.22
CA LEU A 86 -21.18 -15.23 0.44
C LEU A 86 -22.58 -14.83 0.91
N VAL A 87 -22.72 -14.47 2.19
CA VAL A 87 -23.92 -13.83 2.75
C VAL A 87 -23.56 -12.39 3.06
N ASP A 88 -24.28 -11.46 2.43
CA ASP A 88 -23.95 -10.04 2.40
C ASP A 88 -22.51 -9.74 1.95
N GLY A 89 -21.86 -10.62 1.19
CA GLY A 89 -20.46 -10.45 0.79
C GLY A 89 -19.44 -10.97 1.82
N CYS A 90 -19.87 -11.63 2.89
CA CYS A 90 -19.00 -12.35 3.81
C CYS A 90 -19.09 -13.87 3.63
N PRO A 91 -17.97 -14.60 3.72
CA PRO A 91 -17.97 -16.05 3.55
C PRO A 91 -18.71 -16.73 4.69
N VAL A 92 -19.48 -17.76 4.33
CA VAL A 92 -20.11 -18.69 5.28
C VAL A 92 -19.60 -20.11 5.03
N CYS A 93 -19.85 -21.01 5.97
CA CYS A 93 -19.46 -22.42 5.88
C CYS A 93 -20.40 -23.23 4.97
N ALA A 94 -20.52 -22.79 3.72
CA ALA A 94 -21.22 -23.45 2.63
C ALA A 94 -20.44 -23.22 1.32
N CYS A 95 -20.51 -24.18 0.39
CA CYS A 95 -19.83 -24.08 -0.90
C CYS A 95 -20.74 -23.45 -1.96
N LYS A 96 -20.13 -22.75 -2.93
CA LYS A 96 -20.83 -22.39 -4.16
C LYS A 96 -21.25 -23.66 -4.90
N THR A 97 -22.48 -23.68 -5.38
CA THR A 97 -23.01 -24.70 -6.28
C THR A 97 -23.42 -24.04 -7.59
N ASP A 98 -23.43 -24.80 -8.69
CA ASP A 98 -23.82 -24.29 -10.01
C ASP A 98 -25.26 -23.72 -10.02
N ASP A 99 -26.10 -24.19 -9.07
CA ASP A 99 -27.49 -23.74 -8.88
C ASP A 99 -27.70 -22.80 -7.67
N GLY A 100 -26.63 -22.30 -7.05
CA GLY A 100 -26.70 -21.19 -6.09
C GLY A 100 -27.17 -21.45 -4.65
N TRP A 101 -27.57 -22.66 -4.24
CA TRP A 101 -27.71 -23.05 -2.82
C TRP A 101 -28.10 -24.54 -2.66
N VAL A 102 -27.48 -25.27 -1.73
CA VAL A 102 -28.11 -26.42 -1.06
C VAL A 102 -27.71 -26.36 0.41
N GLY A 103 -28.73 -26.49 1.27
CA GLY A 103 -28.69 -26.19 2.70
C GLY A 103 -27.90 -27.16 3.55
#